data_AF-A0A3M0J6C2-F1
#
_entry.id   AF-A0A3M0J6C2-F1
#
_cell.length_a   1.000
_cell.length_b   1.000
_cell.length_c   1.000
_cell.angle_alpha   90.00
_cell.angle_beta   90.00
_cell.angle_gamma   90.00
#
_symmetry.space_group_name_H-M   'P 1'
#
loop_
_entity.id
_entity.type
_entity.pdbx_description
1 polymer ?
#
loop_
_entity_poly.entity_id
_entity_poly.type
_entity_poly.pdbx_seq_one_letter_code
_entity_poly.pdbx_strand_id
1 'polypeptide(L)'
;MGERRCAAVRVLVLQAAWALAGGQVRYSVPEEAEAGTVVGRLAQDLGLEAGEAEARRLRLVAQGRRASVELSGASGALLLSSRLDREQLCAKSAPCALRLEVLLERPLRVFHVELEVTDINDNAPVFPATRKTSASRNRPLCPGLVSRWRGPRMRISERTRSSPTHSAPASISLWIYKNRMTEILNLNSF
;
A
#
# COMPACT_ATOMS: atom_id res chain seq x y z
N MET A 1 -40.37 31.85 -14.52
CA MET A 1 -40.70 30.97 -13.36
C MET A 1 -40.25 29.51 -13.54
N GLY A 2 -40.05 29.01 -14.76
CA GLY A 2 -39.62 27.62 -15.04
C GLY A 2 -38.14 27.30 -14.77
N GLU A 3 -37.20 28.20 -15.08
CA GLU A 3 -35.76 27.93 -14.89
C GLU A 3 -35.34 27.73 -13.42
N ARG A 4 -35.91 28.51 -12.50
CA ARG A 4 -35.62 28.40 -11.06
C ARG A 4 -36.09 27.07 -10.47
N ARG A 5 -37.19 26.52 -11.00
CA ARG A 5 -37.71 25.21 -10.61
C ARG A 5 -36.83 24.08 -11.15
N CYS A 6 -36.37 24.17 -12.40
CA CYS A 6 -35.42 23.20 -12.97
C CYS A 6 -34.05 23.21 -12.28
N ALA A 7 -33.54 24.39 -11.88
CA ALA A 7 -32.30 24.51 -11.12
C ALA A 7 -32.43 23.87 -9.73
N ALA A 8 -33.53 24.14 -9.02
CA ALA A 8 -33.80 23.54 -7.71
C ALA A 8 -33.91 22.00 -7.77
N VAL A 9 -34.59 21.47 -8.80
CA VAL A 9 -34.70 20.02 -9.02
C VAL A 9 -33.32 19.41 -9.33
N ARG A 10 -32.49 20.06 -10.16
CA ARG A 10 -31.12 19.57 -10.43
C ARG A 10 -30.25 19.55 -9.18
N VAL A 11 -30.34 20.57 -8.33
CA VAL A 11 -29.61 20.63 -7.06
C VAL A 11 -30.07 19.51 -6.12
N LEU A 12 -31.38 19.28 -6.00
CA LEU A 12 -31.94 18.19 -5.19
C LEU A 12 -31.50 16.81 -5.70
N VAL A 13 -31.50 16.59 -7.02
CA VAL A 13 -31.06 15.34 -7.63
C VAL A 13 -29.56 15.10 -7.40
N LEU A 14 -28.72 16.14 -7.51
CA LEU A 14 -27.29 16.03 -7.23
C LEU A 14 -27.00 15.72 -5.76
N GLN A 15 -27.73 16.36 -4.83
CA GLN A 15 -27.61 16.08 -3.39
C GLN A 15 -28.05 14.65 -3.06
N ALA A 16 -29.15 14.18 -3.64
CA ALA A 16 -29.63 12.81 -3.47
C ALA A 16 -28.67 11.77 -4.08
N ALA A 17 -28.10 12.05 -5.26
CA ALA A 17 -27.13 11.18 -5.91
C ALA A 17 -25.84 11.07 -5.08
N TRP A 18 -25.39 12.14 -4.44
CA TRP A 18 -24.23 12.12 -3.54
C TRP A 18 -24.52 11.35 -2.25
N ALA A 19 -25.74 11.46 -1.70
CA ALA A 19 -26.17 10.70 -0.52
C ALA A 19 -26.24 9.18 -0.76
N LEU A 20 -26.52 8.75 -2.00
CA LEU A 20 -26.54 7.34 -2.41
C LEU A 20 -25.13 6.75 -2.61
N ALA A 21 -24.08 7.56 -2.61
CA ALA A 21 -22.70 7.12 -2.82
C ALA A 21 -21.95 6.71 -1.53
N GLY A 22 -22.60 6.73 -0.37
CA GLY A 22 -22.02 6.24 0.88
C GLY A 22 -22.04 4.70 0.94
N GLY A 23 -20.96 3.97 1.21
CA GLY A 23 -19.62 4.37 1.63
C GLY A 23 -18.95 3.13 2.22
N GLN A 24 -18.42 2.26 1.36
CA GLN A 24 -17.53 1.19 1.81
C GLN A 24 -16.23 1.83 2.26
N VAL A 25 -15.85 1.59 3.51
CA VAL A 25 -14.57 2.08 4.04
C VAL A 25 -13.47 1.22 3.46
N ARG A 26 -12.49 1.85 2.84
CA ARG A 26 -11.34 1.19 2.23
C ARG A 26 -10.05 1.65 2.90
N TYR A 27 -9.25 0.68 3.30
CA TYR A 27 -7.89 0.93 3.78
C TYR A 27 -6.90 0.13 2.95
N SER A 28 -5.68 0.65 2.86
CA SER A 28 -4.56 -0.02 2.21
C SER A 28 -3.44 -0.20 3.22
N VAL A 29 -2.87 -1.40 3.29
CA VAL A 29 -1.74 -1.71 4.18
C VAL A 29 -0.68 -2.49 3.41
N PRO A 30 0.62 -2.16 3.57
CA PRO A 30 1.68 -2.97 3.00
C PRO A 30 1.80 -4.33 3.69
N GLU A 31 2.20 -5.36 2.95
CA GLU A 31 2.38 -6.71 3.52
C GLU A 31 3.43 -6.76 4.65
N GLU A 32 4.49 -5.96 4.54
CA GLU A 32 5.59 -5.91 5.53
C GLU A 32 5.21 -5.20 6.85
N ALA A 33 3.97 -4.75 7.01
CA ALA A 33 3.52 -4.08 8.22
C ALA A 33 3.66 -4.99 9.46
N GLU A 34 4.20 -4.44 10.54
CA GLU A 34 4.41 -5.16 11.78
C GLU A 34 3.12 -5.27 12.60
N ALA A 35 3.06 -6.27 13.48
CA ALA A 35 1.99 -6.37 14.47
C ALA A 35 1.96 -5.11 15.35
N GLY A 36 0.76 -4.62 15.64
CA GLY A 36 0.51 -3.36 16.34
C GLY A 36 0.43 -2.14 15.43
N THR A 37 0.71 -2.26 14.12
CA THR A 37 0.55 -1.15 13.18
C THR A 37 -0.91 -0.74 13.07
N VAL A 38 -1.18 0.56 13.17
CA VAL A 38 -2.52 1.13 12.97
C VAL A 38 -2.81 1.21 11.48
N VAL A 39 -3.80 0.45 11.03
CA VAL A 39 -4.25 0.42 9.63
C VAL A 39 -5.13 1.63 9.32
N GLY A 40 -6.03 1.98 10.24
CA GLY A 40 -7.01 3.05 10.03
C GLY A 40 -7.85 3.36 11.27
N ARG A 41 -8.41 4.56 11.33
CA ARG A 41 -9.22 5.04 12.47
C ARG A 41 -10.70 4.87 12.18
N LEU A 42 -11.16 3.62 12.22
CA LEU A 42 -12.52 3.27 11.81
C LEU A 42 -13.61 4.04 12.57
N ALA A 43 -13.46 4.23 13.90
CA ALA A 43 -14.43 5.00 14.66
C ALA A 43 -14.63 6.43 14.11
N GLN A 44 -13.55 7.10 13.69
CA GLN A 44 -13.62 8.46 13.15
C GLN A 44 -14.31 8.48 11.78
N ASP A 45 -13.99 7.51 10.92
CA ASP A 45 -14.58 7.38 9.60
C ASP A 45 -16.08 7.01 9.65
N LEU A 46 -16.49 6.34 10.74
CA LEU A 46 -17.90 6.08 11.04
C LEU A 46 -18.61 7.25 11.75
N GLY A 47 -17.89 8.33 12.08
CA GLY A 47 -18.42 9.49 12.78
C GLY A 47 -18.75 9.22 14.26
N LEU A 48 -18.01 8.31 14.90
CA LEU A 48 -18.11 8.03 16.33
C LEU A 48 -17.15 8.93 17.11
N GLU A 49 -17.67 9.57 18.15
CA GLU A 49 -16.87 10.39 19.07
C GLU A 49 -15.92 9.55 19.93
N ALA A 50 -14.95 10.20 20.59
CA ALA A 50 -14.00 9.54 21.48
C ALA A 50 -14.74 8.77 22.61
N GLY A 51 -14.44 7.49 22.76
CA GLY A 51 -15.09 6.61 23.76
C GLY A 51 -16.44 6.02 23.32
N GLU A 52 -17.06 6.51 22.23
CA GLU A 52 -18.29 5.90 21.72
C GLU A 52 -18.08 4.50 21.18
N ALA A 53 -16.91 4.22 20.58
CA ALA A 53 -16.57 2.90 20.08
C ALA A 53 -16.66 1.85 21.21
N GLU A 54 -16.15 2.16 22.39
CA GLU A 54 -16.23 1.30 23.56
C GLU A 54 -17.67 1.25 24.11
N ALA A 55 -18.27 2.44 24.33
CA ALA A 55 -19.61 2.56 24.89
C ALA A 55 -20.66 1.81 24.04
N ARG A 56 -20.52 1.81 22.71
CA ARG A 56 -21.44 1.18 21.77
C ARG A 56 -21.00 -0.23 21.34
N ARG A 57 -19.88 -0.71 21.91
CA ARG A 57 -19.29 -2.04 21.67
C ARG A 57 -19.02 -2.30 20.18
N LEU A 58 -18.21 -1.44 19.57
CA LEU A 58 -17.67 -1.66 18.24
C LEU A 58 -16.73 -2.87 18.27
N ARG A 59 -17.01 -3.89 17.45
CA ARG A 59 -16.22 -5.13 17.39
C ARG A 59 -16.08 -5.63 15.97
N LEU A 60 -14.92 -6.21 15.68
CA LEU A 60 -14.69 -6.91 14.41
C LEU A 60 -15.34 -8.29 14.47
N VAL A 61 -16.14 -8.62 13.47
CA VAL A 61 -16.67 -9.96 13.25
C VAL A 61 -15.66 -10.69 12.38
N ALA A 62 -14.83 -11.52 13.01
CA ALA A 62 -13.86 -12.32 12.28
C ALA A 62 -14.58 -13.42 11.48
N GLN A 63 -14.76 -13.20 10.17
CA GLN A 63 -15.19 -14.24 9.24
C GLN A 63 -13.96 -15.03 8.76
N GLY A 64 -13.63 -16.12 9.47
CA GLY A 64 -12.63 -17.09 9.03
C GLY A 64 -11.34 -17.18 9.86
N ARG A 65 -10.47 -18.12 9.50
CA ARG A 65 -9.28 -18.55 10.27
C ARG A 65 -8.07 -17.59 10.19
N ARG A 66 -8.19 -16.40 9.61
CA ARG A 66 -7.03 -15.53 9.27
C ARG A 66 -7.29 -14.04 9.48
N ALA A 67 -7.95 -13.66 10.57
CA ALA A 67 -8.04 -12.26 10.93
C ALA A 67 -6.69 -11.78 11.49
N SER A 68 -5.73 -11.44 10.62
CA SER A 68 -4.48 -10.74 10.98
C SER A 68 -4.71 -9.29 11.40
N VAL A 69 -5.96 -8.93 11.66
CA VAL A 69 -6.44 -7.58 11.95
C VAL A 69 -7.36 -7.68 13.17
N GLU A 70 -7.18 -6.76 14.09
CA GLU A 70 -7.95 -6.59 15.32
C GLU A 70 -8.48 -5.17 15.43
N LEU A 71 -9.45 -4.96 16.33
CA LEU A 71 -10.09 -3.67 16.53
C LEU A 71 -9.91 -3.25 17.99
N SER A 72 -9.29 -2.10 18.22
CA SER A 72 -9.08 -1.58 19.57
C SER A 72 -10.40 -1.07 20.14
N GLY A 73 -10.82 -1.61 21.29
CA GLY A 73 -12.03 -1.16 21.97
C GLY A 73 -11.96 0.30 22.44
N ALA A 74 -10.79 0.74 22.93
CA ALA A 74 -10.62 2.08 23.47
C ALA A 74 -10.59 3.19 22.39
N SER A 75 -9.88 2.94 21.29
CA SER A 75 -9.70 3.94 20.22
C SER A 75 -10.63 3.74 19.02
N GLY A 76 -11.21 2.55 18.87
CA GLY A 76 -11.98 2.16 17.69
C GLY A 76 -11.14 2.12 16.40
N ALA A 77 -9.82 2.01 16.52
CA ALA A 77 -8.91 1.87 15.38
C ALA A 77 -8.75 0.38 14.99
N LEU A 78 -8.47 0.15 13.71
CA LEU A 78 -8.04 -1.15 13.18
C LEU A 78 -6.53 -1.28 13.34
N LEU A 79 -6.09 -2.37 13.96
CA LEU A 79 -4.70 -2.70 14.20
C LEU A 79 -4.36 -4.03 13.59
N LEU A 80 -3.10 -4.19 13.22
CA LEU A 80 -2.58 -5.45 12.75
C LEU A 80 -2.23 -6.36 13.94
N SER A 81 -2.70 -7.60 13.97
CA SER A 81 -2.36 -8.56 15.03
C SER A 81 -1.11 -9.40 14.69
N SER A 82 -0.89 -9.66 13.41
CA SER A 82 0.27 -10.40 12.89
C SER A 82 0.75 -9.79 11.58
N ARG A 83 2.01 -10.04 11.21
CA ARG A 83 2.49 -9.71 9.85
C ARG A 83 1.57 -10.31 8.79
N LEU A 84 1.35 -9.57 7.72
CA LEU A 84 0.56 -10.01 6.58
C LEU A 84 1.48 -10.76 5.61
N ASP A 85 0.99 -11.86 5.07
CA ASP A 85 1.68 -12.65 4.06
C ASP A 85 0.71 -12.76 2.87
N ARG A 86 1.03 -12.04 1.78
CA ARG A 86 0.16 -11.92 0.61
C ARG A 86 -0.06 -13.28 -0.06
N GLU A 87 0.95 -14.14 -0.06
CA GLU A 87 0.90 -15.49 -0.61
C GLU A 87 -0.04 -16.37 0.22
N GLN A 88 -0.03 -16.24 1.54
CA GLN A 88 -0.97 -16.97 2.39
C GLN A 88 -2.40 -16.46 2.21
N LEU A 89 -2.60 -15.15 2.14
CA LEU A 89 -3.94 -14.54 2.11
C LEU A 89 -4.62 -14.63 0.74
N CYS A 90 -3.91 -14.26 -0.32
CA CYS A 90 -4.43 -14.08 -1.67
C CYS A 90 -3.66 -14.88 -2.74
N ALA A 91 -2.73 -15.74 -2.35
CA ALA A 91 -1.88 -16.50 -3.27
C ALA A 91 -1.22 -15.58 -4.32
N LYS A 92 -1.63 -15.68 -5.60
CA LYS A 92 -1.08 -14.90 -6.72
C LYS A 92 -2.12 -13.98 -7.38
N SER A 93 -3.30 -13.82 -6.79
CA SER A 93 -4.33 -12.95 -7.37
C SER A 93 -4.06 -11.49 -7.00
N ALA A 94 -4.01 -10.62 -8.00
CA ALA A 94 -4.07 -9.18 -7.84
C ALA A 94 -5.42 -8.67 -8.39
N PRO A 95 -6.16 -7.82 -7.67
CA PRO A 95 -5.84 -7.22 -6.36
C PRO A 95 -6.10 -8.16 -5.16
N CYS A 96 -5.33 -8.00 -4.07
CA CYS A 96 -5.52 -8.71 -2.80
C CYS A 96 -6.33 -7.84 -1.83
N ALA A 97 -7.62 -8.16 -1.66
CA ALA A 97 -8.52 -7.43 -0.78
C ALA A 97 -9.22 -8.36 0.22
N LEU A 98 -9.08 -8.05 1.51
CA LEU A 98 -9.74 -8.72 2.61
C LEU A 98 -11.05 -8.00 2.93
N ARG A 99 -12.14 -8.76 3.02
CA ARG A 99 -13.45 -8.23 3.44
C ARG A 99 -13.64 -8.46 4.93
N LEU A 100 -13.82 -7.37 5.65
CA LEU A 100 -14.00 -7.34 7.08
C LEU A 100 -15.41 -6.87 7.40
N GLU A 101 -16.05 -7.50 8.39
CA GLU A 101 -17.36 -7.08 8.89
C GLU A 101 -17.19 -6.51 10.29
N VAL A 102 -17.70 -5.30 10.52
CA VAL A 102 -17.62 -4.62 11.81
C VAL A 102 -19.03 -4.42 12.34
N LEU A 103 -19.25 -4.85 13.57
CA LEU A 103 -20.52 -4.74 14.26
C LEU A 103 -20.45 -3.64 15.31
N LEU A 104 -21.47 -2.80 15.32
CA LEU A 104 -21.77 -1.87 16.39
C LEU A 104 -23.03 -2.39 17.08
N GLU A 105 -23.01 -2.65 18.39
CA GLU A 105 -24.14 -3.32 19.06
C GLU A 105 -25.27 -2.35 19.43
N ARG A 106 -24.96 -1.09 19.74
CA ARG A 106 -25.92 -0.12 20.29
C ARG A 106 -25.94 1.19 19.50
N PRO A 107 -26.95 1.46 18.66
CA PRO A 107 -27.86 0.51 18.01
C PRO A 107 -27.12 -0.48 17.10
N LEU A 108 -27.74 -1.64 16.86
CA LEU A 108 -27.17 -2.70 16.04
C LEU A 108 -26.97 -2.24 14.59
N ARG A 109 -25.71 -2.12 14.15
CA ARG A 109 -25.35 -1.75 12.78
C ARG A 109 -24.16 -2.60 12.33
N VAL A 110 -24.19 -3.04 11.06
CA VAL A 110 -23.10 -3.77 10.43
C VAL A 110 -22.46 -2.86 9.37
N PHE A 111 -21.15 -2.79 9.38
CA PHE A 111 -20.35 -2.08 8.40
C PHE A 111 -19.44 -3.06 7.68
N HIS A 112 -19.29 -2.86 6.37
CA HIS A 112 -18.36 -3.63 5.54
C HIS A 112 -17.13 -2.77 5.28
N VAL A 113 -15.96 -3.28 5.68
CA VAL A 113 -14.66 -2.65 5.49
C VAL A 113 -13.84 -3.52 4.55
N GLU A 114 -13.21 -2.90 3.58
CA GLU A 114 -12.34 -3.58 2.61
C GLU A 114 -10.89 -3.17 2.88
N LEU A 115 -10.04 -4.14 3.16
CA LEU A 115 -8.62 -3.94 3.43
C LEU A 115 -7.81 -4.48 2.26
N GLU A 116 -7.21 -3.58 1.50
CA GLU A 116 -6.30 -3.91 0.41
C GLU A 116 -4.89 -4.14 0.95
N VAL A 117 -4.30 -5.28 0.61
CA VAL A 117 -2.90 -5.59 0.92
C VAL A 117 -2.06 -5.24 -0.29
N THR A 118 -1.20 -4.23 -0.14
CA THR A 118 -0.32 -3.77 -1.21
C THR A 118 1.01 -4.51 -1.18
N ASP A 119 1.39 -5.09 -2.31
CA ASP A 119 2.69 -5.72 -2.55
C ASP A 119 3.78 -4.65 -2.53
N ILE A 120 4.78 -4.82 -1.67
CA ILE A 120 6.02 -4.04 -1.79
C ILE A 120 6.91 -4.86 -2.72
N ASN A 121 7.44 -4.26 -3.78
CA ASN A 121 8.34 -4.97 -4.71
C ASN A 121 9.72 -5.20 -4.06
N ASP A 122 9.75 -6.03 -3.02
CA ASP A 122 10.92 -6.53 -2.30
C ASP A 122 11.56 -7.73 -3.05
N ASN A 123 10.80 -8.36 -3.94
CA ASN A 123 11.23 -9.53 -4.68
C ASN A 123 12.07 -9.15 -5.92
N ALA A 124 13.39 -9.11 -5.76
CA ALA A 124 14.30 -8.94 -6.89
C ALA A 124 14.20 -10.13 -7.85
N PRO A 125 14.08 -9.90 -9.18
CA PRO A 125 13.93 -10.99 -10.14
C PRO A 125 15.16 -11.91 -10.12
N VAL A 126 14.94 -13.18 -9.78
CA VAL A 126 15.98 -14.21 -9.86
C VAL A 126 16.01 -14.76 -11.27
N PHE A 127 17.06 -14.43 -12.02
CA PHE A 127 17.27 -14.99 -13.35
C PHE A 127 17.91 -16.38 -13.24
N PRO A 128 17.35 -17.42 -13.89
CA PRO A 128 18.02 -18.70 -13.98
C PRO A 128 19.36 -18.50 -14.71
N ALA A 129 20.46 -18.93 -14.09
CA ALA A 129 21.77 -18.80 -14.67
C ALA A 129 21.85 -19.61 -15.98
N THR A 130 22.37 -18.96 -17.02
CA THR A 130 22.82 -19.54 -18.30
C THR A 130 21.72 -20.06 -19.24
N ARG A 131 20.98 -19.13 -19.86
CA ARG A 131 20.80 -19.21 -21.32
C ARG A 131 21.65 -18.13 -21.97
N LYS A 132 22.92 -18.48 -22.25
CA LYS A 132 23.70 -17.74 -23.24
C LYS A 132 23.01 -18.00 -24.57
N THR A 133 22.05 -17.17 -24.95
CA THR A 133 21.64 -17.11 -26.35
C THR A 133 22.88 -16.66 -27.10
N SER A 134 23.59 -17.61 -27.72
CA SER A 134 24.52 -17.31 -28.77
C SER A 134 23.72 -16.53 -29.80
N ALA A 135 23.93 -15.22 -29.84
CA ALA A 135 23.50 -14.43 -30.96
C ALA A 135 24.24 -15.02 -32.16
N SER A 136 23.54 -15.84 -32.94
CA SER A 136 24.04 -16.24 -34.24
C SER A 136 24.36 -14.95 -34.98
N ARG A 137 25.64 -14.78 -35.32
CA ARG A 137 26.16 -13.62 -36.05
C ARG A 137 25.46 -13.44 -37.42
N ASN A 138 24.67 -14.43 -37.83
CA ASN A 138 23.87 -14.46 -39.06
C ASN A 138 22.40 -14.06 -38.87
N ARG A 139 22.01 -13.47 -37.73
CA ARG A 139 20.67 -12.88 -37.62
C ARG A 139 20.62 -11.63 -38.50
N PRO A 140 19.74 -11.54 -39.52
CA PRO A 140 19.63 -10.33 -40.31
C PRO A 140 19.30 -9.17 -39.37
N LEU A 141 20.17 -8.16 -39.33
CA LEU A 141 19.83 -6.90 -38.68
C LEU A 141 18.58 -6.38 -39.38
N CYS A 142 17.55 -6.02 -38.61
CA CYS A 142 16.43 -5.26 -39.15
C CYS A 142 17.02 -4.03 -39.88
N PRO A 143 16.87 -3.92 -41.22
CA PRO A 143 17.37 -2.76 -41.93
C PRO A 143 16.51 -1.57 -41.49
N GLY A 144 17.11 -0.60 -40.79
CA GLY A 144 16.46 0.70 -40.59
C GLY A 144 16.54 1.34 -39.21
N LEU A 145 17.15 0.73 -38.18
CA LEU A 145 17.27 1.43 -36.88
C LEU A 145 18.64 1.27 -36.23
N VAL A 146 19.63 2.00 -36.77
CA VAL A 146 20.87 2.30 -36.05
C VAL A 146 20.74 3.69 -35.42
N SER A 147 19.89 3.84 -34.41
CA SER A 147 20.02 4.98 -33.51
C SER A 147 21.23 4.72 -32.62
N ARG A 148 22.36 5.34 -32.98
CA ARG A 148 23.58 5.38 -32.18
C ARG A 148 23.24 5.98 -30.81
N TRP A 149 23.06 5.13 -29.79
CA TRP A 149 22.97 5.55 -28.41
C TRP A 149 24.28 6.25 -28.00
N ARG A 150 24.27 7.60 -27.92
CA ARG A 150 25.31 8.41 -27.28
C ARG A 150 24.99 8.58 -25.79
N GLY A 151 24.86 7.47 -25.07
CA GLY A 151 24.89 7.47 -23.61
C GLY A 151 26.34 7.44 -23.10
N PRO A 152 26.63 7.96 -21.90
CA PRO A 152 27.95 7.81 -21.30
C PRO A 152 28.27 6.32 -21.13
N ARG A 153 29.49 5.93 -21.54
CA ARG A 153 30.00 4.56 -21.41
C ARG A 153 30.15 4.24 -19.92
N MET A 154 29.17 3.52 -19.35
CA MET A 154 29.27 3.00 -17.99
C MET A 154 30.44 2.01 -17.93
N ARG A 155 31.49 2.37 -17.20
CA ARG A 155 32.61 1.49 -16.90
C ARG A 155 32.18 0.62 -15.71
N ILE A 156 31.76 -0.61 -15.97
CA ILE A 156 31.60 -1.61 -14.90
C ILE A 156 33.01 -1.88 -14.39
N SER A 157 33.34 -1.37 -13.21
CA SER A 157 34.58 -1.75 -12.53
C SER A 157 34.42 -3.18 -12.04
N GLU A 158 35.19 -4.09 -12.63
CA GLU A 158 35.42 -5.41 -12.04
C GLU A 158 36.09 -5.21 -10.69
N ARG A 159 35.33 -5.27 -9.60
CA ARG A 159 35.92 -5.40 -8.26
C ARG A 159 36.53 -6.79 -8.22
N THR A 160 37.86 -6.83 -8.36
CA THR A 160 38.67 -8.02 -8.23
C THR A 160 38.33 -8.75 -6.94
N ARG A 161 38.21 -10.08 -7.09
CA ARG A 161 37.95 -11.06 -6.05
C ARG A 161 39.02 -10.95 -4.95
N SER A 162 38.70 -10.33 -3.82
CA SER A 162 39.53 -10.44 -2.61
C SER A 162 39.01 -11.60 -1.76
N SER A 163 39.84 -12.63 -1.65
CA SER A 163 39.71 -13.78 -0.75
C SER A 163 39.53 -13.36 0.72
N PRO A 164 38.94 -14.21 1.57
CA PRO A 164 38.52 -13.82 2.91
C PRO A 164 39.71 -13.82 3.87
N THR A 165 40.01 -12.68 4.47
CA THR A 165 40.77 -12.61 5.71
C THR A 165 39.94 -11.90 6.76
N HIS A 166 39.78 -12.59 7.88
CA HIS A 166 39.10 -12.18 9.11
C HIS A 166 39.19 -10.69 9.41
N SER A 167 38.01 -10.08 9.58
CA SER A 167 37.65 -9.02 10.54
C SER A 167 36.65 -8.05 9.89
N ALA A 168 35.40 -8.10 10.36
CA ALA A 168 34.49 -6.98 10.20
C ALA A 168 35.08 -5.76 10.95
N PRO A 169 34.73 -4.54 10.53
CA PRO A 169 33.64 -3.93 11.29
C PRO A 169 32.55 -3.28 10.42
N ALA A 170 31.38 -3.22 11.03
CA ALA A 170 30.18 -2.55 10.55
C ALA A 170 30.44 -1.07 10.22
N SER A 171 30.00 -0.62 9.03
CA SER A 171 29.58 0.77 8.73
C SER A 171 29.50 1.03 7.22
N ILE A 172 28.49 0.46 6.55
CA ILE A 172 28.11 0.93 5.20
C ILE A 172 26.66 1.46 5.19
N SER A 173 25.86 1.11 6.19
CA SER A 173 24.45 1.51 6.27
C SER A 173 24.19 2.94 6.76
N LEU A 174 25.21 3.71 7.17
CA LEU A 174 25.03 5.07 7.72
C LEU A 174 25.36 6.22 6.73
N TRP A 175 25.89 5.92 5.53
CA TRP A 175 26.25 6.96 4.56
C TRP A 175 25.13 7.32 3.56
N ILE A 176 24.09 6.48 3.44
CA ILE A 176 22.94 6.80 2.58
C ILE A 176 21.96 7.74 3.28
N TYR A 177 21.88 7.71 4.61
CA TYR A 177 20.89 8.51 5.35
C TYR A 177 21.32 9.95 5.65
N LYS A 178 22.59 10.31 5.43
CA LYS A 178 23.11 11.65 5.74
C LYS A 178 23.09 12.64 4.55
N ASN A 179 22.57 12.23 3.39
CA ASN A 179 22.54 13.06 2.17
C ASN A 179 21.14 13.33 1.61
N ARG A 180 20.10 13.29 2.46
CA ARG A 180 18.73 13.66 2.06
C ARG A 180 17.98 14.51 3.11
N MET A 181 18.73 15.25 3.93
CA MET A 181 18.22 16.08 5.04
C MET A 181 18.72 17.53 4.96
N THR A 182 18.87 18.08 3.76
CA THR A 182 19.17 19.51 3.53
C THR A 182 18.42 20.12 2.33
N GLU A 183 17.28 19.58 1.92
CA GLU A 183 16.46 20.18 0.84
C GLU A 183 14.96 20.35 1.18
N ILE A 184 14.54 20.18 2.44
CA ILE A 184 13.15 20.46 2.86
C ILE A 184 13.10 21.29 4.15
N LEU A 185 13.93 22.34 4.20
CA LEU A 185 13.71 23.50 5.08
C LEU A 185 14.16 24.75 4.34
N ASN A 186 13.33 25.23 3.40
CA ASN A 186 13.18 26.66 3.23
C ASN A 186 11.74 26.97 2.80
N LEU A 187 10.98 27.37 3.80
CA LEU A 187 9.68 28.01 3.73
C LEU A 187 9.79 29.37 3.01
N ASN A 188 8.67 29.78 2.39
CA ASN A 188 8.14 31.14 2.36
C ASN A 188 9.12 32.29 2.69
N SER A 189 9.39 33.17 1.72
CA SER A 189 9.38 34.64 1.87
C SER A 189 9.70 35.33 0.53
N PHE A 190 8.88 36.33 0.19
CA PHE A 190 8.82 37.19 -1.01
C PHE A 190 8.01 36.67 -2.21
#